data_AF-A0A9P6HQG6-F1
#
_entry.id   AF-A0A9P6HQG6-F1
#
_cell.length_a   1.000
_cell.length_b   1.000
_cell.length_c   1.000
_cell.angle_alpha   90.00
_cell.angle_beta   90.00
_cell.angle_gamma   90.00
#
_symmetry.space_group_name_H-M   'P 1'
#
loop_
_entity.id
_entity.type
_entity.pdbx_description
1 polymer ?
#
loop_
_entity_poly.entity_id
_entity_poly.type
_entity_poly.pdbx_seq_one_letter_code
_entity_poly.pdbx_strand_id
1 'polypeptide(L)'
;MARSPAVDALIAELGFHPFSIELIARYTRENSWDEQMLLKAWGDKKGVLGKSYYQSLKSTIEPMFCSPMIKTLGSKTRDVLGAIACFPGIREYHLEDFFRGVGGVREVVDVLCKYSLVQRRDGVLEMLSPLRSYFLVSMIVYAETEEVFSWGPDCMAAEGRTFFSFGLFHGCPVIIL
;
A
#
# COMPACT_ATOMS: atom_id res chain seq x y z
N MET A 1 17.55 -26.07 13.88
CA MET A 1 17.36 -25.91 12.42
C MET A 1 17.49 -24.44 12.10
N ALA A 2 18.41 -24.06 11.21
CA ALA A 2 18.50 -22.69 10.73
C ALA A 2 17.30 -22.38 9.83
N ARG A 3 16.75 -21.17 9.94
CA ARG A 3 15.66 -20.71 9.07
C ARG A 3 16.18 -20.53 7.64
N SER A 4 15.36 -20.84 6.64
CA SER A 4 15.74 -20.70 5.24
C SER A 4 15.96 -19.22 4.87
N PRO A 5 17.06 -18.88 4.18
CA PRO A 5 17.31 -17.53 3.68
C PRO A 5 16.21 -17.00 2.76
N ALA A 6 15.57 -17.88 1.99
CA ALA A 6 14.48 -17.49 1.08
C ALA A 6 13.21 -17.12 1.84
N VAL A 7 12.92 -17.82 2.94
CA VAL A 7 11.82 -17.48 3.85
C VAL A 7 12.11 -16.18 4.60
N ASP A 8 13.37 -15.94 4.98
CA ASP A 8 13.76 -14.66 5.59
C ASP A 8 13.61 -13.48 4.62
N ALA A 9 13.94 -13.66 3.34
CA ALA A 9 13.69 -12.65 2.31
C ALA A 9 12.19 -12.36 2.14
N LEU A 10 11.34 -13.40 2.10
CA LEU A 10 9.89 -13.24 2.05
C LEU A 10 9.38 -12.47 3.29
N ILE A 11 9.82 -12.83 4.49
CA ILE A 11 9.41 -12.13 5.71
C ILE A 11 9.88 -10.67 5.70
N ALA A 12 11.06 -10.40 5.15
CA ALA A 12 11.57 -9.04 4.96
C ALA A 12 10.71 -8.24 3.96
N GLU A 13 10.23 -8.85 2.87
CA GLU A 13 9.28 -8.22 1.93
C GLU A 13 7.94 -7.87 2.62
N LEU A 14 7.46 -8.72 3.53
CA LEU A 14 6.30 -8.43 4.37
C LEU A 14 6.56 -7.33 5.42
N GLY A 15 7.78 -6.77 5.44
CA GLY A 15 8.23 -5.76 6.40
C GLY A 15 8.10 -6.24 7.85
N PHE A 16 8.29 -7.55 8.07
CA PHE A 16 8.18 -8.19 9.37
C PHE A 16 6.84 -7.96 10.10
N HIS A 17 5.76 -7.65 9.36
CA HIS A 17 4.52 -7.29 9.99
C HIS A 17 3.79 -8.53 10.56
N PRO A 18 3.43 -8.54 11.86
CA PRO A 18 2.87 -9.73 12.51
C PRO A 18 1.61 -10.28 11.84
N PHE A 19 0.71 -9.40 11.39
CA PHE A 19 -0.51 -9.80 10.68
C PHE A 19 -0.19 -10.47 9.34
N SER A 20 0.78 -9.95 8.59
CA SER A 20 1.13 -10.46 7.27
C SER A 20 1.81 -11.82 7.37
N ILE A 21 2.71 -11.97 8.35
CA ILE A 21 3.37 -13.24 8.66
C ILE A 21 2.33 -14.27 9.10
N GLU A 22 1.41 -13.93 10.01
CA GLU A 22 0.38 -14.86 10.48
C GLU A 22 -0.55 -15.30 9.35
N LEU A 23 -0.92 -14.38 8.45
CA LEU A 23 -1.77 -14.72 7.32
C LEU A 23 -1.10 -15.76 6.41
N ILE A 24 0.16 -15.54 6.03
CA ILE A 24 0.91 -16.47 5.18
C ILE A 24 1.17 -17.80 5.90
N ALA A 25 1.50 -17.75 7.19
CA ALA A 25 1.68 -18.96 8.00
C ALA A 25 0.40 -19.78 8.06
N ARG A 26 -0.77 -19.13 8.22
CA ARG A 26 -2.08 -19.79 8.19
C ARG A 26 -2.34 -20.46 6.84
N TYR A 27 -2.21 -19.73 5.74
CA TYR A 27 -2.42 -20.29 4.40
C TYR A 27 -1.48 -21.46 4.10
N THR A 28 -0.23 -21.36 4.51
CA THR A 28 0.76 -22.44 4.36
C THR A 28 0.32 -23.70 5.11
N ARG A 29 -0.16 -23.57 6.35
CA ARG A 29 -0.69 -24.69 7.15
C ARG A 29 -1.96 -25.28 6.55
N GLU A 30 -2.93 -24.44 6.19
CA GLU A 30 -4.22 -24.88 5.65
C GLU A 30 -4.09 -25.66 4.34
N ASN A 31 -3.11 -25.30 3.50
CA ASN A 31 -2.87 -25.96 2.22
C ASN A 31 -1.77 -27.03 2.28
N SER A 32 -1.21 -27.29 3.47
CA SER A 32 -0.09 -28.23 3.66
C SER A 32 1.10 -27.95 2.72
N TRP A 33 1.39 -26.67 2.48
CA TRP A 33 2.47 -26.27 1.59
C TRP A 33 3.84 -26.44 2.24
N ASP A 34 4.79 -26.93 1.45
CA ASP A 34 6.21 -26.84 1.78
C ASP A 34 6.80 -25.48 1.37
N GLU A 35 8.07 -25.27 1.69
CA GLU A 35 8.77 -24.02 1.39
C GLU A 35 8.78 -23.69 -0.11
N GLN A 36 8.98 -24.68 -0.98
CA GLN A 36 9.03 -24.45 -2.42
C GLN A 36 7.66 -24.05 -2.96
N MET A 37 6.59 -24.68 -2.48
CA MET A 37 5.22 -24.34 -2.83
C MET A 37 4.83 -22.94 -2.35
N LEU A 38 5.26 -22.55 -1.14
CA LEU A 38 5.06 -21.19 -0.61
C LEU A 38 5.79 -20.16 -1.48
N LEU A 39 7.08 -20.34 -1.74
CA LEU A 39 7.88 -19.40 -2.53
C LEU A 39 7.37 -19.30 -3.96
N LYS A 40 6.91 -20.41 -4.54
CA LYS A 40 6.27 -20.43 -5.85
C LYS A 40 4.94 -19.68 -5.83
N ALA A 41 4.05 -19.94 -4.86
CA ALA A 41 2.76 -19.26 -4.74
C ALA A 41 2.90 -17.77 -4.41
N TRP A 42 4.00 -17.36 -3.77
CA TRP A 42 4.36 -15.96 -3.50
C TRP A 42 4.97 -15.28 -4.74
N GLY A 43 5.91 -15.96 -5.41
CA GLY A 43 6.60 -15.46 -6.59
C GLY A 43 5.73 -15.40 -7.85
N ASP A 44 4.76 -16.31 -7.97
CA ASP A 44 3.67 -16.22 -8.94
C ASP A 44 2.74 -15.09 -8.47
N LYS A 45 3.09 -13.84 -8.77
CA LYS A 45 2.44 -12.60 -8.27
C LYS A 45 0.96 -12.44 -8.65
N LYS A 46 0.40 -13.38 -9.43
CA LYS A 46 -1.04 -13.53 -9.74
C LYS A 46 -1.69 -14.76 -9.08
N GLY A 47 -0.98 -15.43 -8.17
CA GLY A 47 -1.41 -16.63 -7.48
C GLY A 47 -2.52 -16.38 -6.45
N VAL A 48 -3.14 -17.48 -6.02
CA VAL A 48 -4.24 -17.48 -5.03
C VAL A 48 -3.80 -16.81 -3.72
N LEU A 49 -2.55 -17.01 -3.29
CA LEU A 49 -2.03 -16.47 -2.03
C LEU A 49 -1.93 -14.93 -2.05
N GLY A 50 -1.34 -14.35 -3.10
CA GLY A 50 -1.22 -12.89 -3.24
C GLY A 50 -2.58 -12.22 -3.30
N LYS A 51 -3.54 -12.81 -4.02
CA LYS A 51 -4.93 -12.33 -4.08
C LYS A 51 -5.61 -12.40 -2.72
N SER A 52 -5.46 -13.52 -2.00
CA SER A 52 -6.09 -13.70 -0.69
C SER A 52 -5.47 -12.79 0.38
N TYR A 53 -4.15 -12.60 0.32
CA TYR A 53 -3.43 -11.62 1.14
C TYR A 53 -3.96 -10.21 0.90
N TYR A 54 -4.05 -9.77 -0.35
CA TYR A 54 -4.62 -8.48 -0.70
C TYR A 54 -6.07 -8.31 -0.22
N GLN A 55 -6.94 -9.32 -0.40
CA GLN A 55 -8.33 -9.24 0.08
C GLN A 55 -8.41 -9.12 1.60
N SER A 56 -7.54 -9.84 2.33
CA SER A 56 -7.47 -9.76 3.80
C SER A 56 -6.93 -8.42 4.28
N LEU A 57 -5.96 -7.85 3.57
CA LEU A 57 -5.50 -6.48 3.80
C LEU A 57 -6.62 -5.47 3.54
N LYS A 58 -7.27 -5.57 2.38
CA LYS A 58 -8.38 -4.70 1.98
C LYS A 58 -9.48 -4.68 3.03
N SER A 59 -9.95 -5.85 3.49
CA SER A 59 -11.01 -5.94 4.50
C SER A 59 -10.63 -5.35 5.86
N THR A 60 -9.34 -5.31 6.19
CA THR A 60 -8.82 -4.73 7.44
C THR A 60 -8.58 -3.23 7.31
N ILE A 61 -8.05 -2.79 6.17
CA ILE A 61 -7.55 -1.43 5.94
C ILE A 61 -8.65 -0.49 5.44
N GLU A 62 -9.55 -0.95 4.56
CA GLU A 62 -10.64 -0.10 4.05
C GLU A 62 -11.53 0.48 5.14
N PRO A 63 -11.97 -0.29 6.16
CA PRO A 63 -12.78 0.28 7.25
C PRO A 63 -12.08 1.42 8.01
N MET A 64 -10.75 1.36 8.15
CA MET A 64 -9.98 2.45 8.77
C MET A 64 -10.12 3.73 7.95
N PHE A 65 -9.97 3.62 6.63
CA PHE A 65 -10.14 4.73 5.69
C PHE A 65 -11.59 5.21 5.54
N CYS A 66 -12.57 4.37 5.86
CA CYS A 66 -13.97 4.76 5.97
C CYS A 66 -14.31 5.51 7.26
N SER A 67 -13.36 5.68 8.20
CA SER A 67 -13.63 6.41 9.44
C SER A 67 -13.90 7.90 9.16
N PRO A 68 -14.85 8.55 9.86
CA PRO A 68 -15.20 9.96 9.65
C PRO A 68 -14.00 10.91 9.67
N MET A 69 -12.99 10.56 10.46
CA MET A 69 -11.80 11.34 10.71
C MET A 69 -10.79 11.30 9.56
N ILE A 70 -10.71 10.18 8.84
CA ILE A 70 -9.96 10.13 7.58
C ILE A 70 -10.82 10.78 6.49
N LYS A 71 -12.15 10.60 6.50
CA LYS A 71 -13.05 11.29 5.56
C LYS A 71 -12.90 12.81 5.57
N THR A 72 -12.68 13.42 6.73
CA THR A 72 -12.45 14.86 6.85
C THR A 72 -11.15 15.36 6.21
N LEU A 73 -10.18 14.48 5.94
CA LEU A 73 -8.95 14.83 5.22
C LEU A 73 -9.19 15.00 3.71
N GLY A 74 -10.35 14.55 3.21
CA GLY A 74 -10.77 14.73 1.84
C GLY A 74 -10.04 13.83 0.85
N SER A 75 -10.36 14.03 -0.43
CA SER A 75 -9.91 13.20 -1.56
C SER A 75 -8.39 13.11 -1.71
N LYS A 76 -7.66 14.19 -1.37
CA LYS A 76 -6.19 14.30 -1.47
C LYS A 76 -5.43 13.30 -0.59
N THR A 77 -6.06 12.81 0.47
CA THR A 77 -5.45 11.87 1.44
C THR A 77 -4.94 10.61 0.75
N ARG A 78 -5.72 10.07 -0.18
CA ARG A 78 -5.36 8.84 -0.88
C ARG A 78 -4.24 9.07 -1.90
N ASP A 79 -4.21 10.24 -2.54
CA ASP A 79 -3.12 10.60 -3.46
C ASP A 79 -1.80 10.71 -2.69
N VAL A 80 -1.81 11.37 -1.53
CA VAL A 80 -0.63 11.49 -0.65
C VAL A 80 -0.19 10.11 -0.14
N LEU A 81 -1.10 9.26 0.32
CA LEU A 81 -0.79 7.90 0.74
C LEU A 81 -0.22 7.05 -0.40
N GLY A 82 -0.79 7.17 -1.60
CA GLY A 82 -0.31 6.51 -2.79
C GLY A 82 1.11 6.94 -3.15
N ALA A 83 1.37 8.24 -3.16
CA ALA A 83 2.70 8.78 -3.41
C ALA A 83 3.73 8.27 -2.38
N ILE A 84 3.39 8.27 -1.08
CA ILE A 84 4.27 7.72 -0.03
C ILE A 84 4.51 6.22 -0.24
N ALA A 85 3.48 5.45 -0.60
CA ALA A 85 3.59 3.99 -0.79
C ALA A 85 4.54 3.60 -1.94
N CYS A 86 4.67 4.44 -2.96
CA CYS A 86 5.60 4.22 -4.08
C CYS A 86 7.08 4.18 -3.65
N PHE A 87 7.43 4.74 -2.49
CA PHE A 87 8.80 4.80 -2.01
C PHE A 87 8.99 3.97 -0.75
N PRO A 88 10.15 3.32 -0.54
CA PRO A 88 10.48 2.69 0.73
C PRO A 88 10.66 3.71 1.86
N GLY A 89 10.87 4.98 1.49
CA GLY A 89 10.81 6.16 2.33
C GLY A 89 10.96 7.40 1.44
N ILE A 90 10.20 8.46 1.70
CA ILE A 90 10.25 9.71 0.92
C ILE A 90 10.53 10.90 1.82
N ARG A 91 11.43 11.80 1.41
CA ARG A 91 11.68 13.03 2.15
C ARG A 91 10.49 13.98 2.01
N GLU A 92 10.11 14.65 3.10
CA GLU A 92 8.94 15.54 3.13
C GLU A 92 8.98 16.61 2.03
N TYR A 93 10.14 17.24 1.81
CA TYR A 93 10.27 18.26 0.76
C TYR A 93 10.10 17.68 -0.66
N HIS A 94 10.50 16.43 -0.91
CA HIS A 94 10.23 15.78 -2.20
C HIS A 94 8.74 15.51 -2.38
N LEU A 95 8.05 15.11 -1.30
CA LEU A 95 6.60 14.92 -1.32
C LEU A 95 5.88 16.26 -1.57
N GLU A 96 6.29 17.34 -0.91
CA GLU A 96 5.75 18.68 -1.16
C GLU A 96 6.00 19.14 -2.60
N ASP A 97 7.17 18.84 -3.17
CA ASP A 97 7.48 19.11 -4.58
C ASP A 97 6.59 18.29 -5.54
N PHE A 98 6.28 17.03 -5.22
CA PHE A 98 5.35 16.21 -6.02
C PHE A 98 3.95 16.83 -6.08
N PHE A 99 3.52 17.47 -5.00
CA PHE A 99 2.21 18.10 -4.88
C PHE A 99 2.30 19.63 -5.01
N ARG A 100 3.32 20.16 -5.71
CA ARG A 100 3.51 21.60 -5.86
C ARG A 100 2.25 22.28 -6.40
N GLY A 101 1.76 23.28 -5.69
CA GLY A 101 0.52 24.00 -6.02
C GLY A 101 -0.75 23.39 -5.38
N VAL A 102 -0.64 22.24 -4.72
CA VAL A 102 -1.71 21.67 -3.90
C VAL A 102 -1.45 22.02 -2.44
N GLY A 103 -2.24 22.95 -1.90
CA GLY A 103 -2.22 23.24 -0.46
C GLY A 103 -2.77 22.06 0.37
N GLY A 104 -2.37 21.97 1.64
CA GLY A 104 -2.90 20.99 2.58
C GLY A 104 -2.09 19.69 2.73
N VAL A 105 -1.02 19.51 1.95
CA VAL A 105 -0.23 18.25 1.93
C VAL A 105 0.41 17.99 3.29
N ARG A 106 0.99 19.02 3.90
CA ARG A 106 1.64 18.89 5.20
C ARG A 106 0.64 18.56 6.31
N GLU A 107 -0.53 19.19 6.29
CA GLU A 107 -1.63 18.92 7.21
C GLU A 107 -2.14 17.48 7.07
N VAL A 108 -2.26 16.99 5.82
CA VAL A 108 -2.59 15.58 5.57
C VAL A 108 -1.51 14.67 6.17
N VAL A 109 -0.24 14.91 5.89
CA VAL A 109 0.88 14.12 6.44
C VAL A 109 0.86 14.11 7.98
N ASP A 110 0.64 15.27 8.61
CA ASP A 110 0.59 15.38 10.07
C ASP A 110 -0.53 14.52 10.66
N VAL A 111 -1.70 14.51 10.02
CA VAL A 111 -2.83 13.69 10.47
C VAL A 111 -2.58 12.19 10.19
N LEU A 112 -1.99 11.85 9.05
CA LEU A 112 -1.60 10.46 8.75
C LEU A 112 -0.57 9.92 9.76
N CYS A 113 0.37 10.77 10.17
CA CYS A 113 1.34 10.45 11.23
C CYS A 113 0.65 10.27 12.58
N LYS A 114 -0.29 11.16 12.93
CA LYS A 114 -1.08 11.06 14.17
C LYS A 114 -1.83 9.72 14.27
N TYR A 115 -2.31 9.18 13.15
CA TYR A 115 -2.99 7.88 13.12
C TYR A 115 -2.09 6.68 12.85
N SER A 116 -0.76 6.86 12.88
CA SER A 116 0.20 5.78 12.64
C SER A 116 0.03 5.09 11.28
N LEU A 117 -0.55 5.78 10.30
CA LEU A 117 -0.67 5.30 8.91
C LEU A 117 0.63 5.54 8.14
N VAL A 118 1.34 6.60 8.53
CA VAL A 118 2.66 6.98 8.05
C VAL A 118 3.52 7.22 9.29
N GLN A 119 4.80 6.91 9.22
CA GLN A 119 5.79 7.25 10.23
C GLN A 119 6.70 8.33 9.69
N ARG A 120 7.00 9.32 10.53
CA ARG A 120 7.96 10.39 10.25
C ARG A 120 9.21 10.14 11.07
N ARG A 121 10.36 9.98 10.43
CA ARG A 121 11.68 9.83 11.06
C ARG A 121 12.70 10.69 10.32
N ASP A 122 13.28 11.67 11.00
CA ASP A 122 14.33 12.56 10.45
C ASP A 122 13.96 13.22 9.10
N GLY A 123 12.69 13.61 8.95
CA GLY A 123 12.15 14.20 7.72
C GLY A 123 11.90 13.22 6.57
N VAL A 124 12.01 11.91 6.84
CA VAL A 124 11.62 10.81 5.96
C VAL A 124 10.26 10.28 6.41
N LEU A 125 9.36 10.15 5.45
CA LEU A 125 8.04 9.54 5.60
C LEU A 125 8.09 8.10 5.11
N GLU A 126 7.67 7.17 5.96
CA GLU A 126 7.62 5.74 5.69
C GLU A 126 6.22 5.19 5.98
N MET A 127 5.74 4.27 5.15
CA MET A 127 4.47 3.59 5.37
C MET A 127 4.70 2.19 5.91
N LEU A 128 3.86 1.74 6.85
CA LEU A 128 3.89 0.35 7.32
C LEU A 128 3.68 -0.61 6.14
N SER A 129 4.46 -1.70 6.10
CA SER A 129 4.46 -2.65 4.99
C SER A 129 3.07 -3.12 4.55
N PRO A 130 2.11 -3.51 5.42
CA PRO A 130 0.79 -3.95 4.98
C PRO A 130 -0.03 -2.84 4.32
N LEU A 131 0.06 -1.61 4.84
CA LEU A 131 -0.58 -0.44 4.23
C LEU A 131 0.06 -0.15 2.87
N ARG A 132 1.39 -0.20 2.80
CA ARG A 132 2.14 -0.01 1.55
C ARG A 132 1.78 -1.04 0.49
N SER A 133 1.74 -2.33 0.86
CA SER A 133 1.32 -3.43 -0.02
C SER A 133 -0.11 -3.22 -0.52
N TYR A 134 -1.04 -2.81 0.35
CA TYR A 134 -2.41 -2.50 -0.06
C TYR A 134 -2.46 -1.42 -1.14
N PHE A 135 -1.77 -0.28 -0.94
CA PHE A 135 -1.76 0.81 -1.91
C PHE A 135 -1.10 0.39 -3.23
N LEU A 136 0.07 -0.26 -3.19
CA LEU A 136 0.77 -0.71 -4.41
C LEU A 136 -0.05 -1.71 -5.23
N VAL A 137 -0.66 -2.71 -4.58
CA VAL A 137 -1.49 -3.70 -5.29
C VAL A 137 -2.77 -3.04 -5.82
N SER A 138 -3.37 -2.11 -5.07
CA SER A 138 -4.54 -1.38 -5.55
C SER A 138 -4.22 -0.65 -6.85
N MET A 139 -3.08 0.07 -6.92
CA MET A 139 -2.65 0.78 -8.14
C MET A 139 -2.45 -0.14 -9.35
N ILE A 140 -1.87 -1.33 -9.17
CA ILE A 140 -1.64 -2.31 -10.24
C ILE A 140 -2.97 -2.83 -10.80
N VAL A 141 -3.92 -3.19 -9.93
CA VAL A 141 -5.25 -3.68 -10.35
C VAL A 141 -5.95 -2.67 -11.25
N TYR A 142 -5.77 -1.37 -11.03
CA TYR A 142 -6.38 -0.33 -11.85
C TYR A 142 -5.64 -0.06 -13.16
N ALA A 143 -4.31 -0.17 -13.17
CA ALA A 143 -3.54 -0.04 -14.40
C ALA A 143 -3.91 -1.12 -15.44
N GLU A 144 -4.35 -2.31 -14.99
CA GLU A 144 -4.81 -3.38 -15.87
C GLU A 144 -6.25 -3.22 -16.37
N THR A 145 -7.09 -2.39 -15.75
CA THR A 145 -8.53 -2.32 -16.07
C THR A 145 -8.95 -1.13 -16.94
N GLU A 146 -8.07 -0.19 -17.27
CA GLU A 146 -8.40 1.08 -17.97
C GLU A 146 -9.59 1.85 -17.35
N GLU A 147 -10.00 1.50 -16.12
CA GLU A 147 -11.11 2.15 -15.44
C GLU A 147 -10.62 3.42 -14.75
N VAL A 148 -11.25 4.55 -15.09
CA VAL A 148 -11.13 5.82 -14.38
C VAL A 148 -11.35 5.57 -12.89
N PHE A 149 -10.43 6.07 -12.07
CA PHE A 149 -10.42 6.03 -10.61
C PHE A 149 -11.81 6.36 -10.02
N SER A 150 -12.62 5.32 -9.83
CA SER A 150 -13.91 5.34 -9.15
C SER A 150 -13.78 4.39 -7.97
N TRP A 151 -13.23 4.92 -6.87
CA TRP A 151 -13.35 4.22 -5.61
C TRP A 151 -14.83 4.04 -5.32
N GLY A 152 -15.22 2.84 -4.89
CA GLY A 152 -16.62 2.48 -4.71
C GLY A 152 -17.41 3.52 -3.88
N PRO A 153 -18.74 3.54 -4.02
CA PRO A 153 -19.56 4.74 -3.87
C PRO A 153 -19.52 5.49 -2.52
N ASP A 154 -19.00 4.92 -1.43
CA ASP A 154 -19.47 5.34 -0.10
C ASP A 154 -18.39 5.76 0.92
N CYS A 155 -17.11 5.78 0.58
CA CYS A 155 -16.08 6.12 1.58
C CYS A 155 -15.40 7.48 1.39
N MET A 156 -15.10 7.89 0.17
CA MET A 156 -14.49 9.19 -0.15
C MET A 156 -15.08 9.63 -1.47
N ALA A 157 -16.03 10.56 -1.45
CA ALA A 157 -16.56 11.12 -2.69
C ALA A 157 -15.40 11.72 -3.49
N ALA A 158 -15.22 11.28 -4.73
CA ALA A 158 -14.32 11.90 -5.69
C ALA A 158 -14.93 13.23 -6.16
N GLU A 159 -14.93 14.23 -5.28
CA GLU A 159 -15.27 15.60 -5.68
C GLU A 159 -14.02 16.29 -6.23
N GLY A 160 -14.12 16.72 -7.49
CA GLY A 160 -13.11 17.54 -8.17
C GLY A 160 -11.99 16.71 -8.78
N ARG A 161 -12.10 16.45 -10.09
CA ARG A 161 -11.05 15.88 -10.93
C ARG A 161 -9.80 16.76 -10.87
N THR A 162 -8.82 16.37 -10.05
CA THR A 162 -7.42 16.66 -10.35
C THR A 162 -6.89 15.42 -11.05
N PHE A 163 -6.80 15.46 -12.37
CA PHE A 163 -6.14 14.42 -13.16
C PHE A 163 -4.67 14.38 -12.77
N PHE A 164 -4.32 13.56 -11.78
CA PHE A 164 -3.01 12.94 -11.79
C PHE A 164 -3.15 11.75 -12.71
N SER A 165 -2.82 11.94 -13.99
CA SER A 165 -2.47 10.81 -14.83
C SER A 165 -1.32 10.08 -14.11
N PHE A 166 -1.63 8.97 -13.45
CA PHE A 166 -0.62 8.02 -12.97
C PHE A 166 0.18 7.42 -14.13
N GLY A 167 -0.26 7.66 -15.38
CA GLY A 167 0.53 7.48 -16.59
C GLY A 167 1.79 8.34 -16.53
N LEU A 168 2.91 7.67 -16.29
CA LEU A 168 4.28 8.21 -16.24
C LEU A 168 4.61 9.01 -14.98
N PHE A 169 4.54 8.36 -13.81
CA PHE A 169 5.51 8.65 -12.76
C PHE A 169 6.92 8.40 -13.31
N HIS A 170 7.58 9.43 -13.84
CA HIS A 170 8.93 9.39 -14.43
C HIS A 170 10.07 9.00 -13.46
N GLY A 171 9.73 8.47 -12.29
CA GLY A 171 10.65 7.91 -11.30
C GLY A 171 10.06 6.79 -10.44
N CYS A 172 8.80 6.39 -10.66
CA CYS A 172 8.33 5.11 -10.13
C CYS A 172 8.80 4.05 -11.13
N PRO A 173 9.62 3.08 -10.72
CA PRO A 173 9.62 1.85 -11.48
C PRO A 173 8.21 1.29 -11.28
N VAL A 174 7.35 1.46 -12.28
CA VAL A 174 6.26 0.50 -12.50
C VAL A 174 7.00 -0.78 -12.81
N ILE A 175 7.43 -1.48 -11.77
CA ILE A 175 7.92 -2.83 -11.94
C ILE A 175 6.64 -3.59 -12.22
N ILE A 176 6.38 -3.79 -13.51
CA ILE A 176 5.47 -4.83 -13.97
C ILE A 176 6.05 -6.11 -13.37
N LEU A 177 5.44 -6.57 -12.28
CA LEU A 177 5.88 -7.70 -11.45
C LEU A 177 4.75 -8.69 -11.33
#